data_AF-A0A524BHX8-F1
#
_entry.id   AF-A0A524BHX8-F1
#
_cell.length_a   1.000
_cell.length_b   1.000
_cell.length_c   1.000
_cell.angle_alpha   90.00
_cell.angle_beta   90.00
_cell.angle_gamma   90.00
#
_symmetry.space_group_name_H-M   'P 1'
#
loop_
_entity.id
_entity.type
_entity.pdbx_description
1 polymer ?
#
loop_
_entity_poly.entity_id
_entity_poly.type
_entity_poly.pdbx_seq_one_letter_code
_entity_poly.pdbx_strand_id
1 'polypeptide(L)'
;MTIRRDERPGLAGLFVDMADNCERLGAPTYADLAAWVAEWVEAGDGRFSFLTPYADSRIGDMVPLRFFAAIHRLVLQRDAPGLAVFYASVGGTPPTSHRARAACRDAFVEVVAEHAEEIAAGLQGFPQTNEVGRTAALADVLARVDAQWGLPVRLAEIGCSAGLALRVDALVVEGVVPVRGDAVVPLIVERIGCDIHPVDPTTQEGRLLLTSFVWPDHVERFERLRAALDIASRVPAEVVAQDAVSFVQGLRLVDGQALVLWHSAMWMYLPPGDRSAIETAIERLGSTATERSPLVHVALEPTSELPGEQHVFHLRVTAWPELDDVPAGMTVTLARTPPAGMPVDWSVPCVGAIVHDGAGRLLVIRRGREPALGLWSLPGGRVHAGEAFRDAVVREVAEETGLHVVPERMVGSVERTAPDGSTYDIRDFIARLVDDGVLVAGDDAVDARWVGDAELRALPTSPGLLEALEEWGVLPTAP
;
A
#
# COMPACT_ATOMS: atom_id res chain seq x y z
N MET A 1 -31.58 17.60 5.62
CA MET A 1 -30.94 18.72 4.89
C MET A 1 -29.49 18.34 4.77
N THR A 2 -29.10 17.79 3.63
CA THR A 2 -27.80 17.13 3.42
C THR A 2 -26.77 18.20 3.11
N ILE A 3 -25.99 18.59 4.12
CA ILE A 3 -24.86 19.51 3.96
C ILE A 3 -23.70 18.71 3.33
N ARG A 4 -23.00 19.32 2.37
CA ARG A 4 -21.93 18.69 1.58
C ARG A 4 -20.69 18.37 2.43
N ARG A 5 -19.95 17.36 1.98
CA ARG A 5 -18.73 16.76 2.54
C ARG A 5 -17.53 17.71 2.79
N ASP A 6 -17.55 18.94 2.28
CA ASP A 6 -16.39 19.85 2.29
C ASP A 6 -16.55 21.13 3.14
N GLU A 7 -17.62 21.27 3.95
CA GLU A 7 -17.98 22.58 4.55
C GLU A 7 -17.92 22.67 6.08
N ARG A 8 -17.42 21.66 6.81
CA ARG A 8 -17.19 21.76 8.27
C ARG A 8 -15.70 21.82 8.59
N PRO A 9 -15.05 23.01 8.53
CA PRO A 9 -13.66 23.15 8.98
C PRO A 9 -13.52 22.91 10.49
N GLY A 10 -12.35 22.44 10.91
CA GLY A 10 -11.98 22.27 12.32
C GLY A 10 -12.32 20.90 12.91
N LEU A 11 -12.10 20.76 14.21
CA LEU A 11 -12.13 19.46 14.89
C LEU A 11 -13.44 18.67 14.76
N ALA A 12 -14.60 19.33 14.78
CA ALA A 12 -15.88 18.65 14.60
C ALA A 12 -15.99 17.99 13.22
N GLY A 13 -15.45 18.61 12.17
CA GLY A 13 -15.37 18.04 10.83
C GLY A 13 -14.54 16.75 10.80
N LEU A 14 -13.40 16.73 11.50
CA LEU A 14 -12.56 15.52 11.59
C LEU A 14 -13.29 14.34 12.25
N PHE A 15 -14.16 14.61 13.24
CA PHE A 15 -15.01 13.58 13.84
C PHE A 15 -16.11 13.10 12.88
N VAL A 16 -16.70 13.97 12.07
CA VAL A 16 -17.64 13.57 11.01
C VAL A 16 -16.94 12.67 9.98
N ASP A 17 -15.74 13.04 9.53
CA ASP A 17 -14.96 12.24 8.59
C ASP A 17 -14.59 10.87 9.17
N MET A 18 -14.27 10.83 10.46
CA MET A 18 -14.04 9.55 11.15
C MET A 18 -15.32 8.72 11.23
N ALA A 19 -16.48 9.33 11.50
CA ALA A 19 -17.76 8.63 11.56
C ALA A 19 -18.11 7.97 10.22
N ASP A 20 -18.03 8.72 9.12
CA ASP A 20 -18.25 8.25 7.75
C ASP A 20 -17.30 7.10 7.38
N ASN A 21 -16.02 7.23 7.75
CA ASN A 21 -15.02 6.19 7.50
C ASN A 21 -15.31 4.92 8.32
N CYS A 22 -15.69 5.07 9.58
CA CYS A 22 -16.05 3.94 10.43
C CYS A 22 -17.29 3.22 9.90
N GLU A 23 -18.34 3.94 9.49
CA GLU A 23 -19.54 3.33 8.92
C GLU A 23 -19.21 2.52 7.66
N ARG A 24 -18.48 3.13 6.73
CA ARG A 24 -18.10 2.48 5.46
C ARG A 24 -17.20 1.27 5.64
N LEU A 25 -16.33 1.28 6.65
CA LEU A 25 -15.37 0.21 6.92
C LEU A 25 -15.90 -0.82 7.93
N GLY A 26 -17.15 -0.73 8.37
CA GLY A 26 -17.78 -1.74 9.22
C GLY A 26 -17.47 -1.62 10.70
N ALA A 27 -17.26 -0.40 11.22
CA ALA A 27 -17.07 -0.09 12.63
C ALA A 27 -18.21 0.76 13.21
N PRO A 28 -19.42 0.18 13.38
CA PRO A 28 -20.61 0.93 13.79
C PRO A 28 -20.49 1.56 15.19
N THR A 29 -19.74 0.95 16.11
CA THR A 29 -19.56 1.53 17.46
C THR A 29 -18.83 2.87 17.36
N TYR A 30 -17.70 2.92 16.66
CA TYR A 30 -16.97 4.18 16.47
C TYR A 30 -17.68 5.16 15.53
N ALA A 31 -18.47 4.68 14.56
CA ALA A 31 -19.28 5.55 13.72
C ALA A 31 -20.27 6.38 14.55
N ASP A 32 -21.01 5.73 15.45
CA ASP A 32 -21.96 6.38 16.34
C ASP A 32 -21.27 7.33 17.34
N LEU A 33 -20.19 6.87 17.98
CA LEU A 33 -19.45 7.68 18.95
C LEU A 33 -18.86 8.94 18.30
N ALA A 34 -18.25 8.81 17.12
CA ALA A 34 -17.65 9.92 16.40
C ALA A 34 -18.71 10.95 15.96
N ALA A 35 -19.87 10.49 15.49
CA ALA A 35 -20.98 11.38 15.14
C ALA A 35 -21.48 12.18 16.35
N TRP A 36 -21.63 11.55 17.53
CA TRP A 36 -22.05 12.26 18.74
C TRP A 36 -21.01 13.26 19.24
N VAL A 37 -19.72 12.91 19.18
CA VAL A 37 -18.63 13.83 19.56
C VAL A 37 -18.57 15.03 18.64
N ALA A 38 -18.78 14.84 17.32
CA ALA A 38 -18.89 15.97 16.39
C ALA A 38 -20.00 16.94 16.81
N GLU A 39 -21.20 16.43 17.13
CA GLU A 39 -22.33 17.25 17.60
C GLU A 39 -22.01 18.02 18.89
N TRP A 40 -21.37 17.37 19.86
CA TRP A 40 -21.04 18.00 21.14
C TRP A 40 -19.92 19.05 21.03
N VAL A 41 -18.90 18.77 20.22
CA VAL A 41 -17.82 19.74 19.93
C VAL A 41 -18.37 20.96 19.20
N GLU A 42 -19.24 20.75 18.20
CA GLU A 42 -19.90 21.84 17.47
C GLU A 42 -20.81 22.69 18.38
N ALA A 43 -21.49 22.06 19.34
CA ALA A 43 -22.32 22.73 20.34
C ALA A 43 -21.53 23.45 21.46
N GLY A 44 -20.20 23.30 21.51
CA GLY A 44 -19.37 23.89 22.56
C GLY A 44 -19.58 23.26 23.95
N ASP A 45 -19.83 21.95 24.00
CA ASP A 45 -20.09 21.24 25.25
C ASP A 45 -18.84 21.21 26.16
N GLY A 46 -18.96 21.75 27.37
CA GLY A 46 -17.86 21.88 28.32
C GLY A 46 -17.21 20.55 28.74
N ARG A 47 -17.91 19.42 28.59
CA ARG A 47 -17.35 18.08 28.85
C ARG A 47 -16.17 17.73 27.94
N PHE A 48 -16.11 18.35 26.77
CA PHE A 48 -15.06 18.15 25.77
C PHE A 48 -14.06 19.31 25.74
N SER A 49 -14.02 20.16 26.77
CA SER A 49 -13.15 21.35 26.79
C SER A 49 -11.66 21.03 26.67
N PHE A 50 -11.20 19.82 27.03
CA PHE A 50 -9.83 19.36 26.81
C PHE A 50 -9.47 19.18 25.32
N LEU A 51 -10.46 19.17 24.41
CA LEU A 51 -10.24 19.18 22.97
C LEU A 51 -10.01 20.58 22.39
N THR A 52 -10.28 21.66 23.16
CA THR A 52 -10.11 23.05 22.72
C THR A 52 -8.72 23.35 22.12
N PRO A 53 -7.59 22.85 22.67
CA PRO A 53 -6.27 23.07 22.08
C PRO A 53 -6.09 22.50 20.66
N TYR A 54 -7.01 21.63 20.21
CA TYR A 54 -6.98 20.93 18.92
C TYR A 54 -8.03 21.45 17.95
N ALA A 55 -8.67 22.59 18.24
CA ALA A 55 -9.76 23.13 17.41
C ALA A 55 -9.37 23.32 15.92
N ASP A 56 -8.12 23.71 15.69
CA ASP A 56 -7.53 23.98 14.36
C ASP A 56 -6.75 22.79 13.79
N SER A 57 -6.88 21.59 14.39
CA SER A 57 -6.17 20.40 13.92
C SER A 57 -6.58 20.00 12.51
N ARG A 58 -5.62 19.39 11.80
CA ARG A 58 -5.78 18.84 10.45
C ARG A 58 -5.94 17.33 10.52
N ILE A 59 -6.36 16.73 9.40
CA ILE A 59 -6.53 15.27 9.31
C ILE A 59 -5.26 14.50 9.72
N GLY A 60 -4.07 15.01 9.36
CA GLY A 60 -2.79 14.40 9.71
C GLY A 60 -2.45 14.38 11.21
N ASP A 61 -3.09 15.23 12.02
CA ASP A 61 -2.91 15.22 13.48
C ASP A 61 -3.63 14.04 14.15
N MET A 62 -4.56 13.41 13.42
CA MET A 62 -5.28 12.20 13.83
C MET A 62 -5.93 12.31 15.22
N VAL A 63 -6.40 13.50 15.60
CA VAL A 63 -6.97 13.78 16.93
C VAL A 63 -8.15 12.86 17.27
N PRO A 64 -9.14 12.64 16.38
CA PRO A 64 -10.23 11.69 16.65
C PRO A 64 -9.73 10.28 16.97
N LEU A 65 -8.72 9.78 16.23
CA LEU A 65 -8.17 8.46 16.46
C LEU A 65 -7.47 8.37 17.82
N ARG A 66 -6.67 9.38 18.19
CA ARG A 66 -5.99 9.45 19.49
C ARG A 66 -6.98 9.54 20.65
N PHE A 67 -8.03 10.34 20.48
CA PHE A 67 -9.12 10.48 21.44
C PHE A 67 -9.80 9.14 21.73
N PHE A 68 -10.21 8.43 20.69
CA PHE A 68 -10.85 7.13 20.86
C PHE A 68 -9.88 6.05 21.35
N ALA A 69 -8.60 6.11 20.97
CA ALA A 69 -7.59 5.21 21.52
C ALA A 69 -7.41 5.39 23.04
N ALA A 70 -7.43 6.64 23.54
CA ALA A 70 -7.37 6.90 24.97
C ALA A 70 -8.57 6.30 25.72
N ILE A 71 -9.78 6.35 25.14
CA ILE A 71 -10.98 5.75 25.72
C ILE A 71 -10.95 4.22 25.65
N HIS A 72 -10.53 3.65 24.51
CA HIS A 72 -10.43 2.21 24.35
C HIS A 72 -9.40 1.61 25.30
N ARG A 73 -8.34 2.35 25.62
CA ARG A 73 -7.40 1.97 26.66
C ARG A 73 -8.09 1.75 28.02
N LEU A 74 -8.97 2.66 28.44
CA LEU A 74 -9.77 2.51 29.68
C LEU A 74 -10.65 1.25 29.63
N VAL A 75 -11.27 0.98 28.48
CA VAL A 75 -12.06 -0.24 28.27
C VAL A 75 -11.19 -1.50 28.38
N LEU A 76 -10.00 -1.51 27.77
CA LEU A 76 -9.05 -2.62 27.80
C LEU A 76 -8.50 -2.89 29.22
N GLN A 77 -8.32 -1.82 30.01
CA GLN A 77 -7.90 -1.88 31.41
C GLN A 77 -9.04 -2.26 32.37
N ARG A 78 -10.29 -2.28 31.88
CA ARG A 78 -11.52 -2.54 32.63
C ARG A 78 -11.94 -1.41 33.57
N ASP A 79 -11.46 -0.20 33.32
CA ASP A 79 -11.84 1.00 34.06
C ASP A 79 -13.15 1.60 33.54
N ALA A 80 -13.61 1.21 32.34
CA ALA A 80 -14.86 1.64 31.73
C ALA A 80 -15.87 0.48 31.52
N PRO A 81 -16.32 -0.25 32.56
CA PRO A 81 -17.13 -1.46 32.40
C PRO A 81 -18.51 -1.21 31.78
N GLY A 82 -19.11 -0.03 32.02
CA GLY A 82 -20.39 0.35 31.41
C GLY A 82 -20.31 0.56 29.90
N LEU A 83 -19.16 1.01 29.40
CA LEU A 83 -18.89 1.18 27.97
C LEU A 83 -18.40 -0.12 27.32
N ALA A 84 -17.66 -0.95 28.06
CA ALA A 84 -17.07 -2.20 27.58
C ALA A 84 -18.10 -3.18 26.96
N VAL A 85 -19.35 -3.17 27.43
CA VAL A 85 -20.42 -4.01 26.89
C VAL A 85 -20.74 -3.72 25.42
N PHE A 86 -20.30 -2.57 24.89
CA PHE A 86 -20.47 -2.19 23.49
C PHE A 86 -19.23 -2.44 22.63
N TYR A 87 -18.11 -2.86 23.23
CA TYR A 87 -16.83 -3.03 22.55
C TYR A 87 -16.58 -4.50 22.21
N ALA A 88 -16.74 -4.88 20.94
CA ALA A 88 -16.57 -6.27 20.50
C ALA A 88 -15.16 -6.83 20.77
N SER A 89 -14.13 -5.99 20.70
CA SER A 89 -12.73 -6.33 21.04
C SER A 89 -12.52 -6.87 22.47
N VAL A 90 -13.46 -6.64 23.39
CA VAL A 90 -13.44 -7.18 24.76
C VAL A 90 -14.65 -8.08 25.07
N GLY A 91 -15.34 -8.56 24.03
CA GLY A 91 -16.49 -9.46 24.13
C GLY A 91 -17.85 -8.78 24.26
N GLY A 92 -17.92 -7.46 24.09
CA GLY A 92 -19.16 -6.71 23.98
C GLY A 92 -19.85 -6.87 22.62
N THR A 93 -20.94 -6.12 22.40
CA THR A 93 -21.70 -6.11 21.15
C THR A 93 -22.01 -4.69 20.70
N PRO A 94 -21.80 -4.34 19.42
CA PRO A 94 -22.10 -3.00 18.92
C PRO A 94 -23.56 -2.58 19.18
N PRO A 95 -23.83 -1.29 19.45
CA PRO A 95 -25.16 -0.81 19.79
C PRO A 95 -26.07 -0.72 18.54
N THR A 96 -26.79 -1.80 18.21
CA THR A 96 -27.60 -1.86 16.97
C THR A 96 -29.03 -1.34 17.10
N SER A 97 -29.60 -1.30 18.32
CA SER A 97 -30.97 -0.80 18.55
C SER A 97 -30.98 0.62 19.08
N HIS A 98 -32.08 1.35 18.88
CA HIS A 98 -32.23 2.72 19.42
C HIS A 98 -31.98 2.77 20.94
N ARG A 99 -32.47 1.79 21.70
CA ARG A 99 -32.24 1.69 23.16
C ARG A 99 -30.78 1.41 23.49
N ALA A 100 -30.12 0.52 22.75
CA ALA A 100 -28.70 0.21 22.96
C ALA A 100 -27.81 1.42 22.62
N ARG A 101 -28.14 2.16 21.56
CA ARG A 101 -27.45 3.41 21.19
C ARG A 101 -27.59 4.47 22.29
N ALA A 102 -28.80 4.65 22.83
CA ALA A 102 -29.01 5.56 23.95
C ALA A 102 -28.17 5.16 25.18
N ALA A 103 -28.18 3.88 25.57
CA ALA A 103 -27.38 3.39 26.69
C ALA A 103 -25.87 3.52 26.45
N CYS A 104 -25.40 3.27 25.23
CA CYS A 104 -24.00 3.46 24.84
C CYS A 104 -23.60 4.93 24.93
N ARG A 105 -24.46 5.84 24.46
CA ARG A 105 -24.24 7.28 24.54
C ARG A 105 -24.14 7.77 25.98
N ASP A 106 -25.01 7.29 26.86
CA ASP A 106 -25.00 7.63 28.28
C ASP A 106 -23.72 7.12 28.97
N ALA A 107 -23.36 5.84 28.75
CA ALA A 107 -22.13 5.25 29.30
C ALA A 107 -20.87 5.94 28.78
N PHE A 108 -20.84 6.33 27.51
CA PHE A 108 -19.73 7.07 26.93
C PHE A 108 -19.54 8.45 27.57
N VAL A 109 -20.65 9.17 27.78
CA VAL A 109 -20.62 10.48 28.47
C VAL A 109 -20.10 10.35 29.89
N GLU A 110 -20.52 9.32 30.63
CA GLU A 110 -20.05 9.02 31.99
C GLU A 110 -18.53 8.81 31.99
N VAL A 111 -18.01 7.95 31.11
CA VAL A 111 -16.57 7.69 30.98
C VAL A 111 -15.79 8.95 30.63
N VAL A 112 -16.27 9.76 29.67
CA VAL A 112 -15.58 11.02 29.32
C VAL A 112 -15.54 12.00 30.48
N ALA A 113 -16.61 12.08 31.28
CA ALA A 113 -16.68 12.97 32.42
C ALA A 113 -15.79 12.49 33.58
N GLU A 114 -15.75 11.18 33.86
CA GLU A 114 -14.96 10.60 34.94
C GLU A 114 -13.46 10.57 34.63
N HIS A 115 -13.10 10.38 33.35
CA HIS A 115 -11.72 10.16 32.92
C HIS A 115 -11.13 11.28 32.04
N ALA A 116 -11.64 12.50 32.19
CA ALA A 116 -11.23 13.63 31.35
C ALA A 116 -9.71 13.89 31.38
N GLU A 117 -9.07 13.75 32.55
CA GLU A 117 -7.63 13.94 32.70
C GLU A 117 -6.82 12.85 31.99
N GLU A 118 -7.21 11.57 32.13
CA GLU A 118 -6.53 10.47 31.43
C GLU A 118 -6.70 10.55 29.91
N ILE A 119 -7.90 10.91 29.44
CA ILE A 119 -8.19 11.10 28.02
C ILE A 119 -7.34 12.26 27.46
N ALA A 120 -7.27 13.38 28.18
CA ALA A 120 -6.45 14.53 27.79
C ALA A 120 -4.95 14.21 27.75
N ALA A 121 -4.46 13.36 28.64
CA ALA A 121 -3.09 12.87 28.60
C ALA A 121 -2.83 11.97 27.38
N GLY A 122 -3.76 11.08 27.05
CA GLY A 122 -3.69 10.23 25.85
C GLY A 122 -3.64 11.02 24.53
N LEU A 123 -4.25 12.20 24.50
CA LEU A 123 -4.20 13.14 23.39
C LEU A 123 -2.83 13.82 23.17
N GLN A 124 -1.82 13.57 24.01
CA GLN A 124 -0.46 14.10 23.80
C GLN A 124 0.44 13.14 23.01
N GLY A 125 0.11 11.85 22.93
CA GLY A 125 0.93 10.83 22.24
C GLY A 125 0.71 10.76 20.72
N PHE A 126 1.65 10.21 19.96
CA PHE A 126 1.53 10.08 18.49
C PHE A 126 0.59 8.93 18.10
N PRO A 127 -0.07 8.99 16.92
CA PRO A 127 -0.83 7.85 16.40
C PRO A 127 0.08 6.63 16.21
N GLN A 128 -0.34 5.47 16.71
CA GLN A 128 0.42 4.22 16.59
C GLN A 128 -0.42 3.21 15.78
N THR A 129 -0.43 3.36 14.46
CA THR A 129 -1.21 2.51 13.56
C THR A 129 -0.37 1.31 13.10
N ASN A 130 -0.46 0.20 13.82
CA ASN A 130 0.24 -1.04 13.45
C ASN A 130 -0.74 -1.97 12.73
N GLU A 131 -0.56 -2.13 11.43
CA GLU A 131 -1.38 -3.04 10.64
C GLU A 131 -0.57 -4.26 10.19
N VAL A 132 -0.58 -5.29 11.04
CA VAL A 132 0.09 -6.56 10.79
C VAL A 132 -0.38 -7.20 9.48
N GLY A 133 -1.63 -6.96 9.07
CA GLY A 133 -2.16 -7.51 7.81
C GLY A 133 -1.38 -7.11 6.56
N ARG A 134 -0.74 -5.94 6.56
CA ARG A 134 0.09 -5.46 5.44
C ARG A 134 1.31 -6.33 5.16
N THR A 135 1.73 -7.13 6.14
CA THR A 135 2.87 -8.04 5.97
C THR A 135 2.56 -9.21 5.03
N ALA A 136 1.30 -9.46 4.66
CA ALA A 136 0.96 -10.46 3.64
C ALA A 136 1.61 -10.11 2.30
N ALA A 137 1.49 -8.83 1.89
CA ALA A 137 2.12 -8.31 0.69
C ALA A 137 3.65 -8.36 0.77
N LEU A 138 4.23 -8.01 1.93
CA LEU A 138 5.68 -8.11 2.17
C LEU A 138 6.18 -9.56 2.07
N ALA A 139 5.47 -10.52 2.65
CA ALA A 139 5.85 -11.93 2.64
C ALA A 139 5.97 -12.47 1.21
N ASP A 140 5.01 -12.15 0.34
CA ASP A 140 5.03 -12.55 -1.06
C ASP A 140 6.18 -11.88 -1.85
N VAL A 141 6.54 -10.62 -1.53
CA VAL A 141 7.74 -10.00 -2.13
C VAL A 141 9.01 -10.68 -1.64
N LEU A 142 9.11 -11.01 -0.35
CA LEU A 142 10.26 -11.73 0.20
C LEU A 142 10.42 -13.12 -0.43
N ALA A 143 9.33 -13.81 -0.75
CA ALA A 143 9.38 -15.08 -1.47
C ALA A 143 9.98 -14.94 -2.88
N ARG A 144 9.73 -13.82 -3.58
CA ARG A 144 10.37 -13.50 -4.88
C ARG A 144 11.88 -13.27 -4.72
N VAL A 145 12.26 -12.53 -3.67
CA VAL A 145 13.67 -12.30 -3.32
C VAL A 145 14.39 -13.62 -3.06
N ASP A 146 13.75 -14.53 -2.32
CA ASP A 146 14.31 -15.87 -2.04
C ASP A 146 14.43 -16.71 -3.32
N ALA A 147 13.37 -16.76 -4.13
CA ALA A 147 13.34 -17.52 -5.37
C ALA A 147 14.43 -17.08 -6.37
N GLN A 148 14.72 -15.78 -6.44
CA GLN A 148 15.72 -15.24 -7.35
C GLN A 148 17.16 -15.41 -6.84
N TRP A 149 17.43 -15.02 -5.59
CA TRP A 149 18.82 -14.93 -5.10
C TRP A 149 19.19 -16.02 -4.10
N GLY A 150 18.24 -16.60 -3.36
CA GLY A 150 18.50 -17.59 -2.31
C GLY A 150 19.45 -17.10 -1.22
N LEU A 151 19.52 -15.77 -1.01
CA LEU A 151 20.39 -15.14 -0.02
C LEU A 151 19.65 -14.89 1.30
N PRO A 152 20.34 -14.97 2.44
CA PRO A 152 19.76 -14.52 3.71
C PRO A 152 19.40 -13.03 3.64
N VAL A 153 18.27 -12.67 4.24
CA VAL A 153 17.69 -11.33 4.18
C VAL A 153 18.02 -10.54 5.45
N ARG A 154 18.49 -9.32 5.25
CA ARG A 154 18.46 -8.24 6.25
C ARG A 154 17.21 -7.41 5.98
N LEU A 155 16.27 -7.41 6.92
CA LEU A 155 15.01 -6.69 6.79
C LEU A 155 15.10 -5.38 7.58
N ALA A 156 14.96 -4.26 6.86
CA ALA A 156 14.95 -2.91 7.39
C ALA A 156 13.54 -2.30 7.27
N GLU A 157 13.04 -1.62 8.30
CA GLU A 157 11.74 -0.94 8.25
C GLU A 157 11.82 0.51 8.74
N ILE A 158 11.27 1.46 7.98
CA ILE A 158 11.15 2.86 8.39
C ILE A 158 9.72 3.21 8.83
N GLY A 159 9.58 4.02 9.88
CA GLY A 159 8.27 4.36 10.45
C GLY A 159 7.57 3.16 11.08
N CYS A 160 8.35 2.28 11.70
CA CYS A 160 7.91 0.93 12.06
C CYS A 160 7.11 0.86 13.37
N SER A 161 6.99 1.96 14.12
CA SER A 161 6.37 2.00 15.46
C SER A 161 6.99 0.97 16.43
N ALA A 162 6.44 -0.25 16.47
CA ALA A 162 6.91 -1.36 17.29
C ALA A 162 7.70 -2.43 16.52
N GLY A 163 7.92 -2.24 15.22
CA GLY A 163 8.64 -3.17 14.35
C GLY A 163 7.94 -4.52 14.20
N LEU A 164 6.60 -4.58 14.28
CA LEU A 164 5.86 -5.85 14.21
C LEU A 164 6.02 -6.51 12.84
N ALA A 165 6.14 -5.73 11.77
CA ALA A 165 6.32 -6.25 10.41
C ALA A 165 7.69 -6.89 10.18
N LEU A 166 8.71 -6.51 10.95
CA LEU A 166 10.05 -7.14 10.91
C LEU A 166 10.02 -8.64 11.25
N ARG A 167 8.91 -9.16 11.77
CA ARG A 167 8.71 -10.56 12.17
C ARG A 167 7.83 -11.33 11.17
N VAL A 168 7.73 -10.84 9.93
CA VAL A 168 6.89 -11.42 8.87
C VAL A 168 7.10 -12.92 8.69
N ASP A 169 8.32 -13.43 8.82
CA ASP A 169 8.61 -14.87 8.75
C ASP A 169 7.87 -15.66 9.85
N ALA A 170 7.96 -15.22 11.10
CA ALA A 170 7.26 -15.85 12.22
C ALA A 170 5.74 -15.67 12.12
N LEU A 171 5.26 -14.52 11.62
CA LEU A 171 3.84 -14.25 11.41
C LEU A 171 3.23 -15.21 10.38
N VAL A 172 3.97 -15.53 9.31
CA VAL A 172 3.56 -16.50 8.30
C VAL A 172 3.60 -17.92 8.86
N VAL A 173 4.71 -18.32 9.51
CA VAL A 173 4.87 -19.68 10.06
C VAL A 173 3.80 -20.02 11.10
N GLU A 174 3.42 -19.05 11.93
CA GLU A 174 2.38 -19.25 12.95
C GLU A 174 0.95 -19.01 12.43
N GLY A 175 0.78 -18.76 11.12
CA GLY A 175 -0.54 -18.61 10.49
C GLY A 175 -1.28 -17.33 10.87
N VAL A 176 -0.57 -16.32 11.39
CA VAL A 176 -1.14 -15.00 11.74
C VAL A 176 -1.45 -14.18 10.48
N VAL A 177 -0.67 -14.40 9.43
CA VAL A 177 -0.77 -13.71 8.15
C VAL A 177 -0.68 -14.73 7.02
N PRO A 178 -1.58 -14.68 6.01
CA PRO A 178 -1.54 -15.61 4.88
C PRO A 178 -0.40 -15.27 3.91
N VAL A 179 -0.01 -16.26 3.13
CA VAL A 179 0.86 -16.13 1.94
C VAL A 179 0.17 -16.70 0.71
N ARG A 180 0.59 -16.26 -0.47
CA ARG A 180 0.03 -16.76 -1.72
C ARG A 180 0.65 -18.12 -2.09
N GLY A 181 -0.20 -19.13 -2.27
CA GLY A 181 0.24 -20.47 -2.68
C GLY A 181 1.17 -21.10 -1.64
N ASP A 182 2.27 -21.69 -2.09
CA ASP A 182 3.28 -22.34 -1.24
C ASP A 182 4.49 -21.42 -0.97
N ALA A 183 4.31 -20.09 -1.00
CA ALA A 183 5.39 -19.13 -0.82
C ALA A 183 6.11 -19.33 0.52
N VAL A 184 7.44 -19.40 0.46
CA VAL A 184 8.32 -19.57 1.62
C VAL A 184 9.03 -18.26 1.88
N VAL A 185 8.97 -17.77 3.12
CA VAL A 185 9.71 -16.57 3.52
C VAL A 185 11.18 -16.94 3.73
N PRO A 186 12.16 -16.17 3.19
CA PRO A 186 13.59 -16.43 3.32
C PRO A 186 14.06 -16.39 4.78
N LEU A 187 15.28 -16.89 5.01
CA LEU A 187 15.97 -16.73 6.28
C LEU A 187 16.27 -15.25 6.56
N ILE A 188 15.56 -14.66 7.53
CA ILE A 188 15.83 -13.30 7.99
C ILE A 188 16.90 -13.31 9.08
N VAL A 189 18.10 -12.82 8.74
CA VAL A 189 19.28 -12.79 9.62
C VAL A 189 19.43 -11.50 10.42
N GLU A 190 18.78 -10.42 9.99
CA GLU A 190 18.75 -9.14 10.70
C GLU A 190 17.36 -8.51 10.58
N ARG A 191 16.90 -7.94 11.69
CA ARG A 191 15.61 -7.24 11.81
C ARG A 191 15.88 -5.91 12.48
N ILE A 192 15.88 -4.84 11.70
CA ILE A 192 16.16 -3.50 12.20
C ILE A 192 15.12 -2.52 11.68
N GLY A 193 14.66 -1.62 12.52
CA GLY A 193 13.77 -0.55 12.09
C GLY A 193 14.03 0.74 12.81
N CYS A 194 13.40 1.81 12.34
CA CYS A 194 13.40 3.08 13.04
C CYS A 194 11.99 3.62 13.22
N ASP A 195 11.83 4.39 14.29
CA ASP A 195 10.70 5.25 14.52
C ASP A 195 11.15 6.46 15.36
N ILE A 196 10.49 7.60 15.23
CA ILE A 196 10.79 8.77 16.08
C ILE A 196 10.30 8.58 17.52
N HIS A 197 9.29 7.72 17.71
CA HIS A 197 8.68 7.39 19.00
C HIS A 197 8.42 5.88 19.08
N PRO A 198 9.50 5.07 19.13
CA PRO A 198 9.36 3.62 19.09
C PRO A 198 8.59 3.10 20.31
N VAL A 199 7.73 2.11 20.07
CA VAL A 199 6.94 1.45 21.11
C VAL A 199 7.54 0.08 21.37
N ASP A 200 7.79 -0.26 22.64
CA ASP A 200 8.28 -1.60 23.00
C ASP A 200 7.10 -2.59 23.11
N PRO A 201 6.91 -3.51 22.14
CA PRO A 201 5.79 -4.45 22.12
C PRO A 201 5.91 -5.57 23.17
N THR A 202 7.03 -5.65 23.90
CA THR A 202 7.26 -6.65 24.94
C THR A 202 6.75 -6.18 26.30
N THR A 203 6.55 -4.87 26.48
CA THR A 203 6.02 -4.28 27.71
C THR A 203 4.50 -4.33 27.75
N GLN A 204 3.91 -4.41 28.95
CA GLN A 204 2.47 -4.31 29.13
C GLN A 204 1.92 -2.98 28.57
N GLU A 205 2.66 -1.89 28.79
CA GLU A 205 2.28 -0.55 28.34
C GLU A 205 2.26 -0.43 26.82
N GLY A 206 3.31 -0.88 26.14
CA GLY A 206 3.38 -0.84 24.68
C GLY A 206 2.31 -1.72 24.03
N ARG A 207 2.09 -2.93 24.56
CA ARG A 207 1.00 -3.81 24.10
C ARG A 207 -0.36 -3.13 24.22
N LEU A 208 -0.64 -2.52 25.37
CA LEU A 208 -1.90 -1.83 25.63
C LEU A 208 -2.08 -0.64 24.67
N LEU A 209 -1.06 0.20 24.52
CA LEU A 209 -1.05 1.33 23.59
C LEU A 209 -1.33 0.89 22.15
N LEU A 210 -0.62 -0.12 21.65
CA LEU A 210 -0.80 -0.63 20.28
C LEU A 210 -2.22 -1.15 20.06
N THR A 211 -2.75 -1.93 21.01
CA THR A 211 -4.11 -2.48 20.90
C THR A 211 -5.21 -1.43 20.99
N SER A 212 -5.00 -0.32 21.70
CA SER A 212 -6.01 0.72 21.83
C SER A 212 -6.25 1.53 20.55
N PHE A 213 -5.32 1.47 19.58
CA PHE A 213 -5.50 2.10 18.27
C PHE A 213 -6.31 1.25 17.28
N VAL A 214 -6.70 0.02 17.64
CA VAL A 214 -7.56 -0.83 16.81
C VAL A 214 -9.02 -0.58 17.15
N TRP A 215 -9.84 -0.27 16.14
CA TRP A 215 -11.27 -0.01 16.36
C TRP A 215 -11.97 -1.24 16.98
N PRO A 216 -12.90 -1.02 17.92
CA PRO A 216 -13.43 -2.08 18.75
C PRO A 216 -14.25 -3.11 17.98
N ASP A 217 -14.84 -2.73 16.85
CA ASP A 217 -15.62 -3.61 15.98
C ASP A 217 -14.74 -4.54 15.12
N HIS A 218 -13.47 -4.17 14.90
CA HIS A 218 -12.54 -4.95 14.06
C HIS A 218 -11.85 -6.08 14.82
N VAL A 219 -12.64 -7.03 15.33
CA VAL A 219 -12.16 -8.13 16.18
C VAL A 219 -11.04 -8.93 15.53
N GLU A 220 -11.14 -9.26 14.24
CA GLU A 220 -10.08 -10.01 13.53
C GLU A 220 -8.75 -9.25 13.48
N ARG A 221 -8.78 -7.92 13.28
CA ARG A 221 -7.58 -7.07 13.31
C ARG A 221 -6.98 -7.04 14.72
N PHE A 222 -7.84 -6.97 15.73
CA PHE A 222 -7.45 -6.97 17.13
C PHE A 222 -6.77 -8.30 17.54
N GLU A 223 -7.35 -9.44 17.16
CA GLU A 223 -6.80 -10.77 17.41
C GLU A 223 -5.46 -10.99 16.69
N ARG A 224 -5.38 -10.58 15.42
CA ARG A 224 -4.13 -10.62 14.64
C ARG A 224 -3.02 -9.79 15.28
N LEU A 225 -3.34 -8.57 15.74
CA LEU A 225 -2.38 -7.74 16.45
C LEU A 225 -1.90 -8.41 17.75
N ARG A 226 -2.81 -9.00 18.54
CA ARG A 226 -2.43 -9.71 19.78
C ARG A 226 -1.51 -10.90 19.50
N ALA A 227 -1.78 -11.68 18.47
CA ALA A 227 -0.90 -12.77 18.05
C ALA A 227 0.49 -12.26 17.64
N ALA A 228 0.56 -11.14 16.90
CA ALA A 228 1.83 -10.52 16.53
C ALA A 228 2.61 -10.01 17.76
N LEU A 229 1.93 -9.45 18.76
CA LEU A 229 2.55 -9.05 20.02
C LEU A 229 3.10 -10.26 20.80
N ASP A 230 2.40 -11.40 20.77
CA ASP A 230 2.89 -12.65 21.39
C ASP A 230 4.14 -13.18 20.68
N ILE A 231 4.19 -13.10 19.35
CA ILE A 231 5.40 -13.39 18.57
C ILE A 231 6.53 -12.42 18.91
N ALA A 232 6.23 -11.12 19.06
CA ALA A 232 7.24 -10.11 19.36
C ALA A 232 7.96 -10.33 20.69
N SER A 233 7.33 -11.01 21.65
CA SER A 233 7.96 -11.42 22.91
C SER A 233 9.01 -12.53 22.77
N ARG A 234 9.00 -13.27 21.66
CA ARG A 234 9.87 -14.43 21.41
C ARG A 234 10.86 -14.20 20.27
N VAL A 235 10.50 -13.37 19.30
CA VAL A 235 11.31 -13.05 18.12
C VAL A 235 11.79 -11.60 18.26
N PRO A 236 13.07 -11.34 18.58
CA PRO A 236 13.57 -9.99 18.75
C PRO A 236 13.70 -9.25 17.40
N ALA A 237 13.48 -7.95 17.45
CA ALA A 237 13.80 -7.00 16.38
C ALA A 237 14.29 -5.71 17.03
N GLU A 238 15.31 -5.09 16.45
CA GLU A 238 15.85 -3.82 16.94
C GLU A 238 15.05 -2.67 16.34
N VAL A 239 14.55 -1.76 17.19
CA VAL A 239 13.92 -0.53 16.73
C VAL A 239 14.64 0.65 17.37
N VAL A 240 15.29 1.47 16.54
CA VAL A 240 16.03 2.65 16.99
C VAL A 240 15.16 3.89 16.99
N ALA A 241 15.31 4.72 18.01
CA ALA A 241 14.68 6.04 18.09
C ALA A 241 15.40 7.02 17.15
N GLN A 242 14.97 7.08 15.89
CA GLN A 242 15.63 7.85 14.83
C GLN A 242 14.64 8.26 13.73
N ASP A 243 14.89 9.41 13.10
CA ASP A 243 14.19 9.80 11.88
C ASP A 243 14.60 8.90 10.70
N ALA A 244 13.67 8.72 9.76
CA ALA A 244 13.87 7.81 8.63
C ALA A 244 14.94 8.26 7.64
N VAL A 245 15.15 9.57 7.47
CA VAL A 245 16.18 10.09 6.55
C VAL A 245 17.55 9.65 7.05
N SER A 246 17.86 9.90 8.32
CA SER A 246 19.11 9.50 8.97
C SER A 246 19.28 7.98 8.96
N PHE A 247 18.21 7.23 9.22
CA PHE A 247 18.24 5.76 9.21
C PHE A 247 18.61 5.20 7.84
N VAL A 248 17.91 5.61 6.77
CA VAL A 248 18.17 5.12 5.41
C VAL A 248 19.57 5.50 4.93
N GLN A 249 20.05 6.70 5.27
CA GLN A 249 21.43 7.12 4.96
C GLN A 249 22.50 6.25 5.67
N GLY A 250 22.14 5.66 6.81
CA GLY A 250 22.96 4.75 7.59
C GLY A 250 23.01 3.32 7.05
N LEU A 251 22.04 2.90 6.22
CA LEU A 251 21.99 1.55 5.66
C LEU A 251 23.21 1.24 4.77
N ARG A 252 23.57 -0.04 4.73
CA ARG A 252 24.73 -0.57 3.99
C ARG A 252 24.36 -1.91 3.36
N LEU A 253 24.89 -2.18 2.17
CA LEU A 253 24.81 -3.50 1.54
C LEU A 253 25.91 -4.39 2.10
N VAL A 254 25.63 -5.69 2.23
CA VAL A 254 26.55 -6.68 2.77
C VAL A 254 26.70 -7.81 1.76
N ASP A 255 27.94 -8.17 1.43
CA ASP A 255 28.20 -9.27 0.51
C ASP A 255 27.63 -10.60 1.04
N GLY A 256 26.95 -11.32 0.17
CA GLY A 256 26.26 -12.58 0.49
C GLY A 256 24.90 -12.40 1.17
N GLN A 257 24.31 -11.19 1.20
CA GLN A 257 23.04 -10.92 1.88
C GLN A 257 22.18 -9.96 1.06
N ALA A 258 20.87 -10.20 1.03
CA ALA A 258 19.90 -9.27 0.45
C ALA A 258 19.46 -8.24 1.50
N LEU A 259 19.44 -6.96 1.15
CA LEU A 259 18.81 -5.92 1.97
C LEU A 259 17.41 -5.63 1.43
N VAL A 260 16.39 -5.83 2.26
CA VAL A 260 15.00 -5.45 1.95
C VAL A 260 14.63 -4.27 2.84
N LEU A 261 14.38 -3.12 2.23
CA LEU A 261 13.86 -1.92 2.90
C LEU A 261 12.35 -1.85 2.70
N TRP A 262 11.60 -1.96 3.79
CA TRP A 262 10.14 -1.97 3.80
C TRP A 262 9.57 -0.72 4.48
N HIS A 263 8.44 -0.24 4.00
CA HIS A 263 7.59 0.68 4.75
C HIS A 263 6.12 0.61 4.31
N SER A 264 5.22 1.00 5.21
CA SER A 264 3.79 1.06 4.89
C SER A 264 3.07 2.21 5.59
N ALA A 265 2.21 2.92 4.85
CA ALA A 265 1.50 4.11 5.32
C ALA A 265 2.41 5.20 5.90
N MET A 266 3.70 5.23 5.57
CA MET A 266 4.66 6.13 6.17
C MET A 266 4.70 7.47 5.43
N TRP A 267 4.60 7.44 4.10
CA TRP A 267 4.76 8.64 3.26
C TRP A 267 3.79 9.75 3.63
N MET A 268 2.55 9.40 3.96
CA MET A 268 1.55 10.38 4.39
C MET A 268 1.94 11.21 5.62
N TYR A 269 2.88 10.73 6.44
CA TYR A 269 3.39 11.43 7.62
C TYR A 269 4.66 12.25 7.35
N LEU A 270 5.33 12.04 6.21
CA LEU A 270 6.57 12.73 5.90
C LEU A 270 6.34 14.00 5.07
N PRO A 271 7.07 15.09 5.37
CA PRO A 271 7.20 16.24 4.48
C PRO A 271 7.78 15.83 3.11
N PRO A 272 7.42 16.51 2.01
CA PRO A 272 7.94 16.20 0.67
C PRO A 272 9.48 16.19 0.58
N GLY A 273 10.15 17.08 1.33
CA GLY A 273 11.62 17.14 1.38
C GLY A 273 12.25 15.87 1.97
N ASP A 274 11.65 15.30 3.01
CA ASP A 274 12.14 14.09 3.66
C ASP A 274 11.91 12.87 2.77
N ARG A 275 10.76 12.79 2.07
CA ARG A 275 10.48 11.74 1.08
C ARG A 275 11.56 11.74 -0.02
N SER A 276 11.82 12.90 -0.60
CA SER A 276 12.84 13.07 -1.65
C SER A 276 14.26 12.72 -1.15
N ALA A 277 14.59 13.07 0.09
CA ALA A 277 15.87 12.70 0.70
C ALA A 277 16.02 11.19 0.90
N ILE A 278 14.95 10.49 1.29
CA ILE A 278 14.95 9.03 1.41
C ILE A 278 15.09 8.37 0.04
N GLU A 279 14.28 8.77 -0.95
CA GLU A 279 14.36 8.25 -2.32
C GLU A 279 15.77 8.40 -2.90
N THR A 280 16.39 9.58 -2.72
CA THR A 280 17.77 9.84 -3.15
C THR A 280 18.78 8.92 -2.44
N ALA A 281 18.58 8.65 -1.14
CA ALA A 281 19.45 7.76 -0.38
C ALA A 281 19.32 6.30 -0.81
N ILE A 282 18.09 5.84 -1.13
CA ILE A 282 17.80 4.51 -1.67
C ILE A 282 18.46 4.34 -3.04
N GLU A 283 18.25 5.28 -3.97
CA GLU A 283 18.85 5.25 -5.32
C GLU A 283 20.39 5.16 -5.24
N ARG A 284 20.99 6.01 -4.40
CA ARG A 284 22.44 5.99 -4.21
C ARG A 284 22.93 4.65 -3.68
N LEU A 285 22.23 4.04 -2.71
CA LEU A 285 22.59 2.74 -2.16
C LEU A 285 22.41 1.64 -3.22
N GLY A 286 21.28 1.63 -3.92
CA GLY A 286 20.94 0.70 -4.99
C GLY A 286 21.95 0.72 -6.14
N SER A 287 22.48 1.88 -6.51
CA SER A 287 23.52 2.01 -7.55
C SER A 287 24.82 1.24 -7.25
N THR A 288 25.02 0.82 -5.99
CA THR A 288 26.16 0.01 -5.55
C THR A 288 25.84 -1.47 -5.36
N ALA A 289 24.58 -1.87 -5.57
CA ALA A 289 24.12 -3.25 -5.38
C ALA A 289 24.63 -4.18 -6.47
N THR A 290 24.70 -5.47 -6.13
CA THR A 290 25.15 -6.54 -7.01
C THR A 290 24.29 -7.79 -6.78
N GLU A 291 24.42 -8.80 -7.63
CA GLU A 291 23.76 -10.10 -7.43
C GLU A 291 24.12 -10.78 -6.09
N ARG A 292 25.24 -10.39 -5.47
CA ARG A 292 25.67 -10.91 -4.16
C ARG A 292 25.22 -10.05 -2.99
N SER A 293 24.76 -8.82 -3.25
CA SER A 293 24.34 -7.87 -2.23
C SER A 293 23.17 -7.02 -2.75
N PRO A 294 22.04 -7.63 -3.12
CA PRO A 294 20.93 -6.92 -3.75
C PRO A 294 20.22 -6.00 -2.74
N LEU A 295 19.62 -4.92 -3.25
CA LEU A 295 18.71 -4.03 -2.54
C LEU A 295 17.31 -4.16 -3.14
N VAL A 296 16.32 -4.38 -2.29
CA VAL A 296 14.90 -4.33 -2.68
C VAL A 296 14.19 -3.32 -1.79
N HIS A 297 13.66 -2.27 -2.39
CA HIS A 297 12.81 -1.29 -1.73
C HIS A 297 11.35 -1.66 -1.97
N VAL A 298 10.60 -1.82 -0.90
CA VAL A 298 9.20 -2.26 -0.90
C VAL A 298 8.36 -1.22 -0.17
N ALA A 299 7.48 -0.56 -0.90
CA ALA A 299 6.60 0.48 -0.39
C ALA A 299 5.14 0.05 -0.50
N LEU A 300 4.40 0.04 0.61
CA LEU A 300 2.95 -0.13 0.61
C LEU A 300 2.27 1.17 1.07
N GLU A 301 1.99 2.06 0.12
CA GLU A 301 1.60 3.44 0.40
C GLU A 301 0.28 3.81 -0.30
N PRO A 302 -0.51 4.73 0.26
CA PRO A 302 -1.69 5.27 -0.41
C PRO A 302 -1.25 6.17 -1.58
N THR A 303 -1.93 6.10 -2.71
CA THR A 303 -1.55 6.80 -3.96
C THR A 303 -2.26 8.13 -4.20
N SER A 304 -3.24 8.50 -3.38
CA SER A 304 -4.05 9.70 -3.64
C SER A 304 -4.03 10.70 -2.50
N GLU A 305 -3.72 11.96 -2.83
CA GLU A 305 -3.98 13.15 -2.02
C GLU A 305 -5.41 13.68 -2.22
N LEU A 306 -6.21 13.07 -3.12
CA LEU A 306 -7.57 13.51 -3.42
C LEU A 306 -8.61 12.85 -2.48
N PRO A 307 -9.64 13.59 -2.03
CA PRO A 307 -10.71 13.04 -1.20
C PRO A 307 -11.46 11.91 -1.93
N GLY A 308 -11.46 10.70 -1.35
CA GLY A 308 -12.26 9.55 -1.83
C GLY A 308 -11.47 8.36 -2.36
N GLU A 309 -10.21 8.55 -2.79
CA GLU A 309 -9.31 7.48 -3.22
C GLU A 309 -8.33 7.02 -2.12
N GLN A 310 -8.40 7.64 -0.93
CA GLN A 310 -7.52 7.42 0.24
C GLN A 310 -7.55 6.00 0.84
N HIS A 311 -8.24 5.05 0.21
CA HIS A 311 -8.49 3.72 0.78
C HIS A 311 -7.85 2.58 -0.01
N VAL A 312 -7.05 2.90 -1.03
CA VAL A 312 -6.28 1.91 -1.78
C VAL A 312 -4.80 2.17 -1.53
N PHE A 313 -4.11 1.11 -1.10
CA PHE A 313 -2.67 1.10 -0.88
C PHE A 313 -2.03 0.33 -2.02
N HIS A 314 -1.00 0.89 -2.65
CA HIS A 314 -0.29 0.26 -3.74
C HIS A 314 1.00 -0.36 -3.22
N LEU A 315 1.20 -1.64 -3.49
CA LEU A 315 2.45 -2.35 -3.27
C LEU A 315 3.37 -2.03 -4.45
N ARG A 316 4.38 -1.21 -4.19
CA ARG A 316 5.41 -0.82 -5.16
C ARG A 316 6.75 -1.44 -4.78
N VAL A 317 7.46 -1.93 -5.79
CA VAL A 317 8.77 -2.55 -5.63
C VAL A 317 9.75 -1.89 -6.58
N THR A 318 10.93 -1.59 -6.04
CA THR A 318 12.11 -1.13 -6.79
C THR A 318 13.27 -2.01 -6.37
N ALA A 319 14.05 -2.53 -7.31
CA ALA A 319 15.13 -3.46 -7.02
C ALA A 319 16.44 -3.04 -7.68
N TRP A 320 17.56 -3.43 -7.08
CA TRP A 320 18.90 -3.40 -7.67
C TRP A 320 19.67 -4.67 -7.27
N PRO A 321 20.17 -5.47 -8.22
CA PRO A 321 19.87 -5.46 -9.65
C PRO A 321 18.38 -5.82 -9.92
N GLU A 322 18.03 -6.16 -11.15
CA GLU A 322 16.66 -6.51 -11.57
C GLU A 322 16.04 -7.61 -10.66
N LEU A 323 14.73 -7.55 -10.39
CA LEU A 323 13.96 -8.57 -9.63
C LEU A 323 12.72 -9.01 -10.42
N ASP A 324 12.58 -10.28 -10.83
CA ASP A 324 11.40 -10.76 -11.58
C ASP A 324 11.02 -9.83 -12.77
N ASP A 325 12.00 -9.51 -13.63
CA ASP A 325 11.87 -8.54 -14.75
C ASP A 325 11.44 -7.13 -14.30
N VAL A 326 11.54 -6.76 -13.01
CA VAL A 326 11.51 -5.37 -12.53
C VAL A 326 12.90 -4.78 -12.73
N PRO A 327 13.11 -3.90 -13.73
CA PRO A 327 14.45 -3.40 -14.07
C PRO A 327 15.12 -2.71 -12.90
N ALA A 328 16.45 -2.78 -12.87
CA ALA A 328 17.23 -2.12 -11.83
C ALA A 328 16.89 -0.61 -11.76
N GLY A 329 16.49 -0.14 -10.58
CA GLY A 329 16.11 1.26 -10.34
C GLY A 329 14.72 1.68 -10.81
N MET A 330 13.95 0.78 -11.42
CA MET A 330 12.59 1.08 -11.85
C MET A 330 11.56 0.64 -10.80
N THR A 331 10.61 1.52 -10.50
CA THR A 331 9.51 1.22 -9.56
C THR A 331 8.34 0.61 -10.31
N VAL A 332 7.85 -0.56 -9.88
CA VAL A 332 6.68 -1.25 -10.46
C VAL A 332 5.63 -1.52 -9.39
N THR A 333 4.34 -1.38 -9.74
CA THR A 333 3.23 -1.72 -8.85
C THR A 333 2.84 -3.18 -9.03
N LEU A 334 2.92 -3.99 -7.96
CA LEU A 334 2.63 -5.43 -8.02
C LEU A 334 1.23 -5.80 -7.53
N ALA A 335 0.66 -5.00 -6.62
CA ALA A 335 -0.63 -5.29 -6.01
C ALA A 335 -1.28 -4.04 -5.40
N ARG A 336 -2.57 -4.15 -5.08
CA ARG A 336 -3.29 -3.22 -4.22
C ARG A 336 -3.82 -3.91 -2.97
N THR A 337 -3.98 -3.14 -1.90
CA THR A 337 -4.64 -3.61 -0.66
C THR A 337 -5.59 -2.54 -0.13
N PRO A 338 -6.60 -2.90 0.68
CA PRO A 338 -7.25 -1.93 1.55
C PRO A 338 -6.24 -1.42 2.61
N PRO A 339 -6.59 -0.41 3.42
CA PRO A 339 -5.67 0.13 4.43
C PRO A 339 -5.24 -0.89 5.48
N ALA A 340 -6.07 -1.91 5.71
CA ALA A 340 -5.80 -3.04 6.59
C ALA A 340 -4.78 -4.06 6.01
N GLY A 341 -4.35 -3.88 4.75
CA GLY A 341 -3.37 -4.75 4.09
C GLY A 341 -3.94 -6.03 3.47
N MET A 342 -5.19 -6.39 3.75
CA MET A 342 -5.81 -7.63 3.24
C MET A 342 -7.29 -7.46 2.87
N PRO A 343 -7.78 -8.16 1.82
CA PRO A 343 -7.02 -9.06 0.95
C PRO A 343 -6.02 -8.32 0.05
N VAL A 344 -4.98 -9.02 -0.41
CA VAL A 344 -4.02 -8.49 -1.39
C VAL A 344 -4.55 -8.79 -2.79
N ASP A 345 -4.86 -7.73 -3.53
CA ASP A 345 -5.33 -7.77 -4.91
C ASP A 345 -4.12 -7.66 -5.86
N TRP A 346 -3.62 -8.81 -6.31
CA TRP A 346 -2.44 -8.87 -7.18
C TRP A 346 -2.77 -8.48 -8.61
N SER A 347 -1.95 -7.62 -9.19
CA SER A 347 -2.08 -7.27 -10.60
C SER A 347 -1.80 -8.50 -11.47
N VAL A 348 -2.57 -8.65 -12.55
CA VAL A 348 -2.34 -9.63 -13.59
C VAL A 348 -1.20 -9.11 -14.47
N PRO A 349 -0.08 -9.84 -14.57
CA PRO A 349 1.05 -9.39 -15.37
C PRO A 349 0.70 -9.46 -16.86
N CYS A 350 0.96 -8.35 -17.55
CA CYS A 350 0.82 -8.21 -18.98
C CYS A 350 2.08 -7.57 -19.56
N VAL A 351 2.28 -7.72 -20.86
CA VAL A 351 3.36 -7.07 -21.61
C VAL A 351 2.83 -6.34 -22.81
N GLY A 352 3.55 -5.30 -23.22
CA GLY A 352 3.39 -4.68 -24.54
C GLY A 352 4.74 -4.49 -25.22
N ALA A 353 4.73 -4.42 -26.54
CA ALA A 353 5.93 -4.30 -27.35
C ALA A 353 5.95 -2.99 -28.13
N ILE A 354 6.97 -2.19 -27.88
CA ILE A 354 7.29 -0.97 -28.62
C ILE A 354 8.30 -1.33 -29.69
N VAL A 355 7.80 -1.51 -30.91
CA VAL A 355 8.62 -1.91 -32.07
C VAL A 355 8.60 -0.79 -33.09
N HIS A 356 9.79 -0.33 -33.48
CA HIS A 356 9.98 0.63 -34.56
C HIS A 356 10.58 -0.06 -35.79
N ASP A 357 10.11 0.29 -36.99
CA ASP A 357 10.74 -0.13 -38.23
C ASP A 357 11.94 0.75 -38.61
N GLY A 358 12.64 0.38 -39.69
CA GLY A 358 13.78 1.16 -40.19
C GLY A 358 13.44 2.57 -40.67
N ALA A 359 12.15 2.89 -40.86
CA ALA A 359 11.68 4.24 -41.20
C ALA A 359 11.27 5.06 -39.96
N GLY A 360 11.32 4.48 -38.76
CA GLY A 360 10.95 5.13 -37.51
C GLY A 360 9.43 5.17 -37.26
N ARG A 361 8.65 4.32 -37.93
CA ARG A 361 7.22 4.13 -37.67
C ARG A 361 7.02 3.13 -36.53
N LEU A 362 5.96 3.30 -35.74
CA LEU A 362 5.61 2.41 -34.63
C LEU A 362 4.65 1.31 -35.09
N LEU A 363 4.87 0.09 -34.62
CA LEU A 363 3.92 -1.02 -34.78
C LEU A 363 2.74 -0.85 -33.82
N VAL A 364 1.53 -0.85 -34.38
CA VAL A 364 0.28 -0.84 -33.59
C VAL A 364 -0.69 -1.89 -34.12
N ILE A 365 -1.48 -2.46 -33.22
CA ILE A 365 -2.58 -3.37 -33.55
C ILE A 365 -3.93 -2.73 -33.21
N ARG A 366 -4.97 -3.15 -33.91
CA ARG A 366 -6.35 -2.80 -33.57
C ARG A 366 -6.99 -3.97 -32.86
N ARG A 367 -7.41 -3.75 -31.62
CA ARG A 367 -7.93 -4.80 -30.73
C ARG A 367 -9.28 -5.34 -31.22
N GLY A 368 -9.42 -6.66 -31.26
CA GLY A 368 -10.63 -7.40 -31.61
C GLY A 368 -11.41 -7.96 -30.42
N ARG A 369 -10.89 -7.78 -29.20
CA ARG A 369 -11.52 -8.21 -27.93
C ARG A 369 -11.46 -7.10 -26.89
N GLU A 370 -12.36 -7.18 -25.90
CA GLU A 370 -12.30 -6.34 -24.70
C GLU A 370 -11.09 -6.70 -23.82
N PRO A 371 -10.52 -5.75 -23.05
CA PRO A 371 -10.87 -4.33 -23.00
C PRO A 371 -10.41 -3.58 -24.26
N ALA A 372 -10.96 -2.38 -24.48
CA ALA A 372 -10.57 -1.47 -25.57
C ALA A 372 -10.84 -2.02 -26.98
N LEU A 373 -11.94 -2.77 -27.14
CA LEU A 373 -12.40 -3.29 -28.43
C LEU A 373 -12.45 -2.20 -29.50
N GLY A 374 -11.78 -2.44 -30.63
CA GLY A 374 -11.75 -1.55 -31.78
C GLY A 374 -10.78 -0.38 -31.70
N LEU A 375 -10.12 -0.17 -30.55
CA LEU A 375 -9.07 0.84 -30.36
C LEU A 375 -7.69 0.32 -30.78
N TRP A 376 -6.79 1.23 -31.08
CA TRP A 376 -5.40 0.95 -31.43
C TRP A 376 -4.50 0.90 -30.20
N SER A 377 -3.63 -0.10 -30.11
CA SER A 377 -2.70 -0.30 -28.99
C SER A 377 -1.38 -0.90 -29.45
N LEU A 378 -0.42 -1.00 -28.53
CA LEU A 378 0.79 -1.80 -28.75
C LEU A 378 0.39 -3.29 -28.83
N PRO A 379 1.09 -4.10 -29.64
CA PRO A 379 0.94 -5.55 -29.58
C PRO A 379 1.39 -6.06 -28.21
N GLY A 380 0.67 -7.04 -27.67
CA GLY A 380 0.90 -7.52 -26.31
C GLY A 380 -0.30 -8.18 -25.66
N GLY A 381 -0.04 -8.87 -24.55
CA GLY A 381 -1.05 -9.64 -23.84
C GLY A 381 -0.61 -10.10 -22.48
N ARG A 382 -1.31 -11.11 -21.95
CA ARG A 382 -1.08 -11.61 -20.59
C ARG A 382 0.18 -12.47 -20.54
N VAL A 383 0.93 -12.36 -19.45
CA VAL A 383 2.03 -13.28 -19.16
C VAL A 383 1.46 -14.57 -18.56
N HIS A 384 1.85 -15.71 -19.11
CA HIS A 384 1.43 -17.01 -18.60
C HIS A 384 2.16 -17.38 -17.29
N ALA A 385 1.57 -18.27 -16.49
CA ALA A 385 2.20 -18.73 -15.26
C ALA A 385 3.54 -19.43 -15.55
N GLY A 386 4.63 -18.91 -14.97
CA GLY A 386 5.99 -19.41 -15.19
C GLY A 386 6.66 -18.94 -16.48
N GLU A 387 6.00 -18.09 -17.27
CA GLU A 387 6.57 -17.47 -18.47
C GLU A 387 7.36 -16.22 -18.08
N ALA A 388 8.55 -16.03 -18.68
CA ALA A 388 9.32 -14.80 -18.51
C ALA A 388 8.67 -13.64 -19.29
N PHE A 389 8.77 -12.41 -18.80
CA PHE A 389 8.11 -11.26 -19.46
C PHE A 389 8.63 -11.06 -20.89
N ARG A 390 9.92 -11.26 -21.10
CA ARG A 390 10.55 -11.17 -22.44
C ARG A 390 10.04 -12.25 -23.40
N ASP A 391 9.80 -13.46 -22.91
CA ASP A 391 9.25 -14.55 -23.74
C ASP A 391 7.79 -14.25 -24.13
N ALA A 392 7.01 -13.68 -23.20
CA ALA A 392 5.67 -13.21 -23.50
C ALA A 392 5.67 -12.13 -24.61
N VAL A 393 6.60 -11.16 -24.58
CA VAL A 393 6.72 -10.15 -25.65
C VAL A 393 6.96 -10.82 -27.01
N VAL A 394 7.87 -11.80 -27.07
CA VAL A 394 8.17 -12.52 -28.32
C VAL A 394 6.94 -13.27 -28.82
N ARG A 395 6.23 -13.97 -27.93
CA ARG A 395 5.03 -14.74 -28.26
C ARG A 395 3.91 -13.84 -28.79
N GLU A 396 3.54 -12.80 -28.04
CA GLU A 396 2.41 -11.92 -28.37
C GLU A 396 2.64 -11.21 -29.70
N VAL A 397 3.84 -10.67 -29.95
CA VAL A 397 4.15 -10.02 -31.22
C VAL A 397 4.05 -11.00 -32.39
N ALA A 398 4.53 -12.23 -32.24
CA ALA A 398 4.43 -13.25 -33.28
C ALA A 398 2.97 -13.66 -33.54
N GLU A 399 2.17 -13.84 -32.50
CA GLU A 399 0.76 -14.26 -32.59
C GLU A 399 -0.13 -13.17 -33.22
N GLU A 400 0.05 -11.91 -32.84
CA GLU A 400 -0.81 -10.80 -33.27
C GLU A 400 -0.38 -10.16 -34.59
N THR A 401 0.90 -10.28 -34.97
CA THR A 401 1.47 -9.52 -36.11
C THR A 401 2.24 -10.37 -37.12
N GLY A 402 2.57 -11.62 -36.78
CA GLY A 402 3.41 -12.51 -37.59
C GLY A 402 4.90 -12.12 -37.62
N LEU A 403 5.32 -11.11 -36.84
CA LEU A 403 6.68 -10.59 -36.82
C LEU A 403 7.52 -11.26 -35.71
N HIS A 404 8.83 -11.35 -35.92
CA HIS A 404 9.78 -11.83 -34.92
C HIS A 404 10.58 -10.67 -34.34
N VAL A 405 10.65 -10.61 -33.01
CA VAL A 405 11.36 -9.56 -32.28
C VAL A 405 12.30 -10.12 -31.23
N VAL A 406 13.28 -9.29 -30.85
CA VAL A 406 14.11 -9.50 -29.65
C VAL A 406 13.81 -8.36 -28.67
N PRO A 407 13.26 -8.63 -27.48
CA PRO A 407 13.02 -7.63 -26.46
C PRO A 407 14.36 -7.13 -25.91
N GLU A 408 14.59 -5.82 -25.94
CA GLU A 408 15.83 -5.19 -25.50
C GLU A 408 15.73 -4.75 -24.04
N ARG A 409 14.81 -3.86 -23.72
CA ARG A 409 14.62 -3.34 -22.35
C ARG A 409 13.17 -2.94 -22.08
N MET A 410 12.73 -3.09 -20.84
CA MET A 410 11.51 -2.47 -20.35
C MET A 410 11.70 -0.95 -20.28
N VAL A 411 10.68 -0.19 -20.70
CA VAL A 411 10.68 1.28 -20.65
C VAL A 411 9.77 1.84 -19.57
N GLY A 412 8.72 1.10 -19.23
CA GLY A 412 7.53 1.67 -18.63
C GLY A 412 6.55 0.60 -18.17
N SER A 413 5.69 0.94 -17.22
CA SER A 413 4.55 0.12 -16.85
C SER A 413 3.30 0.99 -16.71
N VAL A 414 2.15 0.46 -17.11
CA VAL A 414 0.85 1.12 -16.93
C VAL A 414 -0.18 0.18 -16.31
N GLU A 415 -0.98 0.70 -15.38
CA GLU A 415 -2.10 -0.05 -14.80
C GLU A 415 -3.38 0.14 -15.65
N ARG A 416 -4.11 -0.94 -15.90
CA ARG A 416 -5.42 -0.89 -16.57
C ARG A 416 -6.44 -1.77 -15.86
N THR A 417 -7.70 -1.35 -15.83
CA THR A 417 -8.78 -2.17 -15.28
C THR A 417 -9.12 -3.30 -16.26
N ALA A 418 -9.06 -4.54 -15.77
CA ALA A 418 -9.46 -5.73 -16.49
C ALA A 418 -11.00 -5.85 -16.59
N PRO A 419 -11.55 -6.60 -17.57
CA PRO A 419 -12.99 -6.79 -17.70
C PRO A 419 -13.67 -7.46 -16.49
N ASP A 420 -12.93 -8.27 -15.72
CA ASP A 420 -13.41 -8.94 -14.50
C ASP A 420 -13.25 -8.07 -13.23
N GLY A 421 -12.75 -6.84 -13.38
CA GLY A 421 -12.51 -5.89 -12.29
C GLY A 421 -11.13 -6.00 -11.65
N SER A 422 -10.29 -6.98 -12.02
CA SER A 422 -8.89 -7.01 -11.58
C SER A 422 -8.09 -5.88 -12.26
N THR A 423 -6.83 -5.71 -11.90
CA THR A 423 -5.92 -4.79 -12.61
C THR A 423 -4.90 -5.55 -13.42
N TYR A 424 -4.69 -5.10 -14.66
CA TYR A 424 -3.56 -5.46 -15.49
C TYR A 424 -2.39 -4.52 -15.17
N ASP A 425 -1.21 -5.08 -14.88
CA ASP A 425 0.07 -4.38 -14.89
C ASP A 425 0.74 -4.66 -16.24
N ILE A 426 0.65 -3.72 -17.18
CA ILE A 426 1.22 -3.86 -18.52
C ILE A 426 2.62 -3.27 -18.50
N ARG A 427 3.63 -4.12 -18.67
CA ARG A 427 5.04 -3.74 -18.75
C ARG A 427 5.45 -3.64 -20.22
N ASP A 428 5.81 -2.44 -20.66
CA ASP A 428 6.13 -2.18 -22.05
C ASP A 428 7.64 -2.30 -22.32
N PHE A 429 8.00 -3.06 -23.35
CA PHE A 429 9.37 -3.32 -23.75
C PHE A 429 9.67 -2.71 -25.11
N ILE A 430 10.82 -2.04 -25.24
CA ILE A 430 11.42 -1.85 -26.56
C ILE A 430 11.85 -3.20 -27.08
N ALA A 431 11.43 -3.52 -28.30
CA ALA A 431 11.83 -4.73 -28.99
C ALA A 431 12.27 -4.42 -30.43
N ARG A 432 13.31 -5.12 -30.88
CA ARG A 432 13.90 -4.94 -32.20
C ARG A 432 13.47 -6.07 -33.14
N LEU A 433 13.08 -5.71 -34.35
CA LEU A 433 12.81 -6.68 -35.42
C LEU A 433 14.03 -7.56 -35.71
N VAL A 434 13.79 -8.85 -35.89
CA VAL A 434 14.80 -9.82 -36.31
C VAL A 434 14.91 -9.85 -37.83
N ASP A 435 13.80 -9.65 -38.54
CA ASP A 435 13.70 -9.69 -39.99
C ASP A 435 12.65 -8.70 -40.53
N ASP A 436 12.64 -8.49 -41.86
CA ASP A 436 11.65 -7.68 -42.58
C ASP A 436 10.37 -8.49 -42.87
N GLY A 437 9.87 -9.21 -41.86
CA GLY A 437 8.69 -10.06 -41.95
C GLY A 437 7.45 -9.35 -42.52
N VAL A 438 6.52 -10.14 -43.05
CA VAL A 438 5.25 -9.59 -43.57
C VAL A 438 4.31 -9.36 -42.41
N LEU A 439 3.94 -8.10 -42.19
CA LEU A 439 2.96 -7.72 -41.18
C LEU A 439 1.58 -8.25 -41.53
N VAL A 440 1.05 -9.14 -40.69
CA VAL A 440 -0.28 -9.74 -40.83
C VAL A 440 -0.96 -9.76 -39.47
N ALA A 441 -2.14 -9.15 -39.37
CA ALA A 441 -2.93 -9.23 -38.14
C ALA A 441 -3.36 -10.69 -37.85
N GLY A 442 -3.17 -11.11 -36.60
CA GLY A 442 -3.45 -12.46 -36.12
C GLY A 442 -4.15 -12.48 -34.76
N ASP A 443 -4.53 -13.69 -34.32
CA ASP A 443 -5.35 -13.98 -33.13
C ASP A 443 -6.50 -12.99 -32.87
N ASP A 444 -6.31 -12.07 -31.94
CA ASP A 444 -7.31 -11.09 -31.53
C ASP A 444 -7.05 -9.68 -32.05
N ALA A 445 -5.99 -9.46 -32.85
CA ALA A 445 -5.81 -8.27 -33.65
C ALA A 445 -6.66 -8.35 -34.93
N VAL A 446 -7.56 -7.37 -35.12
CA VAL A 446 -8.37 -7.28 -36.36
C VAL A 446 -7.68 -6.50 -37.47
N ASP A 447 -6.62 -5.75 -37.14
CA ASP A 447 -5.77 -5.00 -38.07
C ASP A 447 -4.41 -4.74 -37.39
N ALA A 448 -3.35 -4.56 -38.18
CA ALA A 448 -2.01 -4.25 -37.69
C ALA A 448 -1.28 -3.33 -38.67
N ARG A 449 -0.63 -2.27 -38.17
CA ARG A 449 -0.05 -1.20 -39.00
C ARG A 449 1.25 -0.65 -38.47
N TRP A 450 2.06 -0.13 -39.39
CA TRP A 450 3.17 0.78 -39.11
C TRP A 450 2.70 2.23 -39.25
N VAL A 451 2.75 3.00 -38.18
CA VAL A 451 2.20 4.37 -38.15
C VAL A 451 3.27 5.41 -37.77
N GLY A 452 3.21 6.59 -38.40
CA GLY A 452 3.99 7.77 -38.01
C GLY A 452 3.33 8.53 -36.84
N ASP A 453 3.99 9.58 -36.33
CA ASP A 453 3.50 10.37 -35.19
C ASP A 453 2.15 11.04 -35.49
N ALA A 454 2.00 11.70 -36.65
CA ALA A 454 0.75 12.36 -36.99
C ALA A 454 -0.41 11.36 -37.18
N GLU A 455 -0.11 10.18 -37.74
CA GLU A 455 -1.11 9.12 -37.89
C GLU A 455 -1.50 8.54 -36.53
N LEU A 456 -0.53 8.20 -35.67
CA LEU A 456 -0.78 7.66 -34.33
C LEU A 456 -1.69 8.59 -33.51
N ARG A 457 -1.43 9.90 -33.54
CA ARG A 457 -2.24 10.92 -32.84
C ARG A 457 -3.66 11.07 -33.38
N ALA A 458 -3.89 10.67 -34.63
CA ALA A 458 -5.21 10.69 -35.26
C ALA A 458 -6.00 9.40 -35.03
N LEU A 459 -5.36 8.31 -34.59
CA LEU A 459 -6.02 7.04 -34.33
C LEU A 459 -6.79 7.07 -33.00
N PRO A 460 -7.93 6.35 -32.91
CA PRO A 460 -8.59 6.12 -31.63
C PRO A 460 -7.79 5.08 -30.84
N THR A 461 -6.89 5.54 -29.97
CA THR A 461 -5.99 4.68 -29.20
C THR A 461 -6.59 4.22 -27.87
N SER A 462 -6.04 3.15 -27.30
CA SER A 462 -6.36 2.75 -25.93
C SER A 462 -6.03 3.88 -24.95
N PRO A 463 -6.88 4.12 -23.91
CA PRO A 463 -6.67 5.21 -22.96
C PRO A 463 -5.25 5.23 -22.38
N GLY A 464 -4.64 6.42 -22.32
CA GLY A 464 -3.32 6.63 -21.73
C GLY A 464 -2.13 6.17 -22.58
N LEU A 465 -2.34 5.65 -23.80
CA LEU A 465 -1.25 5.15 -24.64
C LEU A 465 -0.32 6.27 -25.10
N LEU A 466 -0.88 7.36 -25.62
CA LEU A 466 -0.09 8.48 -26.13
C LEU A 466 0.70 9.14 -25.00
N GLU A 467 0.05 9.36 -23.86
CA GLU A 467 0.64 9.94 -22.67
C GLU A 467 1.83 9.10 -22.18
N ALA A 468 1.68 7.77 -22.14
CA ALA A 468 2.76 6.86 -21.73
C ALA A 468 3.94 6.88 -22.72
N LEU A 469 3.68 6.79 -24.03
CA LEU A 469 4.74 6.83 -25.05
C LEU A 469 5.48 8.18 -25.06
N GLU A 470 4.77 9.28 -24.80
CA GLU A 470 5.34 10.62 -24.64
C GLU A 470 6.23 10.70 -23.39
N GLU A 471 5.71 10.27 -22.24
CA GLU A 471 6.44 10.26 -20.97
C GLU A 471 7.74 9.45 -21.07
N TRP A 472 7.69 8.30 -21.76
CA TRP A 472 8.85 7.43 -21.95
C TRP A 472 9.76 7.88 -23.09
N GLY A 473 9.37 8.89 -23.89
CA GLY A 473 10.17 9.42 -24.99
C GLY A 473 10.38 8.44 -26.14
N VAL A 474 9.36 7.63 -26.45
CA VAL A 474 9.41 6.52 -27.41
C VAL A 474 8.34 6.60 -28.50
N LEU A 475 7.87 7.82 -28.78
CA LEU A 475 6.98 8.07 -29.93
C LEU A 475 7.67 7.76 -31.27
N PRO A 476 6.88 7.44 -32.33
CA PRO A 476 7.41 7.30 -33.67
C PRO A 476 8.19 8.54 -34.10
N THR A 477 9.32 8.35 -34.78
CA THR A 477 10.12 9.46 -35.34
C THR A 477 9.72 9.77 -36.78
N ALA A 478 8.98 8.87 -37.44
CA ALA A 478 8.40 9.13 -38.74
C ALA A 478 7.24 10.15 -38.61
N PRO A 479 7.15 11.14 -39.52
CA PRO A 479 6.11 12.17 -39.46
C PRO A 479 4.69 11.63 -39.66
#